data_AF-A0A6G6K208-F1
#
_entry.id   AF-A0A6G6K208-F1
#
_cell.length_a   1.000
_cell.length_b   1.000
_cell.length_c   1.000
_cell.angle_alpha   90.00
_cell.angle_beta   90.00
_cell.angle_gamma   90.00
#
_symmetry.space_group_name_H-M   'P 1'
#
loop_
_entity.id
_entity.type
_entity.pdbx_description
1 polymer ?
#
loop_
_entity_poly.entity_id
_entity_poly.type
_entity_poly.pdbx_seq_one_letter_code
_entity_poly.pdbx_strand_id
1 'polypeptide(L)'
;MSLLLLALYQQTGVFVDLAVKLQNFFYTVFILPPEKLAFFIPLQYVFLVVMAFVTALVCMDLPRVFSKVAYLAGAIFLTLLLSPVLAFCGVLFEPFSGAFAIALSGLAGLFLGSTDKGKRQHALLRYFTGRISTEKFNEIVNSKKPVELSGKKDLTVLSCRILNYPELSSQMEPQDLEQMGSLFLRAAAEFLVSKGAYLDSCNAEGVRVYFGMLEAPDDNHAVDGCKAALELRKRLINLEQEIQNRWHRKPFFGVSLATGPMTTGLFGFSEFQFYSGVGESLDFSRRLCAINLVYGSHVLINSRTYSLTKEHMEARPMEMVYAPRMHQISEVYELLAAKGSLTDEELKSRDAFWQGVVSLRKGSYPEAVAQLKKAKIEGREDAPLNYFLERAEAGLKDDKLAAAGGGSTSSSDTPTTRSSTRHVRMLTAN
;
A
#
# COMPACT_ATOMS: atom_id res chain seq x y z
N MET A 1 35.07 17.71 5.86
CA MET A 1 36.17 17.07 6.61
C MET A 1 37.51 17.17 5.89
N SER A 2 37.58 16.90 4.58
CA SER A 2 38.80 16.98 3.76
C SER A 2 39.51 18.34 3.83
N LEU A 3 38.75 19.45 3.86
CA LEU A 3 39.29 20.81 4.02
C LEU A 3 39.92 21.08 5.40
N LEU A 4 39.42 20.42 6.46
CA LEU A 4 39.89 20.61 7.84
C LEU A 4 41.20 19.81 8.08
N LEU A 5 41.31 18.65 7.44
CA LEU A 5 42.55 17.87 7.33
C LEU A 5 43.63 18.61 6.52
N LEU A 6 43.26 19.26 5.42
CA LEU A 6 44.16 20.11 4.63
C LEU A 6 44.65 21.34 5.43
N ALA A 7 43.76 21.97 6.20
CA ALA A 7 44.12 23.10 7.07
C ALA A 7 45.08 22.68 8.21
N LEU A 8 44.84 21.52 8.85
CA LEU A 8 45.76 20.95 9.84
C LEU A 8 47.13 20.64 9.25
N TYR A 9 47.19 20.12 8.01
CA TYR A 9 48.44 19.80 7.32
C TYR A 9 49.26 21.06 7.00
N GLN A 10 48.61 22.16 6.59
CA GLN A 10 49.27 23.44 6.31
C GLN A 10 49.68 24.23 7.56
N GLN A 11 48.91 24.18 8.66
CA GLN A 11 49.16 25.01 9.84
C GLN A 11 50.08 24.37 10.89
N THR A 12 50.15 23.03 10.99
CA THR A 12 50.79 22.39 12.15
C THR A 12 52.19 21.83 11.90
N GLY A 13 52.60 21.60 10.65
CA GLY A 13 53.94 21.06 10.32
C GLY A 13 54.24 19.64 10.81
N VAL A 14 53.38 19.07 11.66
CA VAL A 14 53.56 17.77 12.33
C VAL A 14 53.79 16.62 11.35
N PHE A 15 53.07 16.62 10.23
CA PHE A 15 53.21 15.56 9.21
C PHE A 15 54.47 15.70 8.37
N VAL A 16 55.00 16.93 8.21
CA VAL A 16 56.28 17.18 7.55
C VAL A 16 57.43 16.65 8.42
N ASP A 17 57.39 16.90 9.73
CA ASP A 17 58.36 16.34 10.68
C ASP A 17 58.30 14.81 10.74
N LEU A 18 57.10 14.24 10.64
CA LEU A 18 56.90 12.80 10.57
C LEU A 18 57.46 12.21 9.27
N ALA A 19 57.26 12.88 8.13
CA ALA A 19 57.81 12.48 6.84
C ALA A 19 59.35 12.49 6.85
N VAL A 20 59.96 13.50 7.49
CA VAL A 20 61.42 13.59 7.65
C VAL A 20 61.95 12.46 8.54
N LYS A 21 61.27 12.14 9.64
CA LYS A 21 61.62 10.98 10.48
C LYS A 21 61.46 9.65 9.74
N LEU A 22 60.42 9.52 8.93
CA LEU A 22 60.17 8.35 8.10
C LEU A 22 61.24 8.17 7.01
N GLN A 23 61.65 9.27 6.38
CA GLN A 23 62.76 9.30 5.43
C GLN A 23 64.06 8.78 6.08
N ASN A 24 64.40 9.27 7.28
CA ASN A 24 65.56 8.80 8.03
C ASN A 24 65.45 7.31 8.42
N PHE A 25 64.26 6.85 8.81
CA PHE A 25 64.00 5.43 9.08
C PHE A 25 64.22 4.57 7.83
N PHE A 26 63.70 4.98 6.67
CA PHE A 26 63.88 4.26 5.41
C PHE A 26 65.36 4.16 5.03
N TYR A 27 66.14 5.24 5.13
CA TYR A 27 67.59 5.20 4.89
C TYR A 27 68.36 4.32 5.90
N THR A 28 67.83 4.13 7.11
CA THR A 28 68.49 3.30 8.14
C THR A 28 68.16 1.82 8.00
N VAL A 29 66.94 1.49 7.54
CA VAL A 29 66.41 0.12 7.52
C VAL A 29 66.48 -0.52 6.12
N PHE A 30 66.45 0.27 5.04
CA PHE A 30 66.45 -0.21 3.67
C PHE A 30 67.65 0.35 2.88
N ILE A 31 68.24 -0.47 2.01
CA ILE A 31 69.28 -0.04 1.06
C ILE A 31 68.58 0.63 -0.12
N LEU A 32 68.35 1.94 -0.02
CA LEU A 32 67.71 2.74 -1.06
C LEU A 32 68.74 3.33 -2.04
N PRO A 33 68.34 3.61 -3.30
CA PRO A 33 69.20 4.27 -4.26
C PRO A 33 69.68 5.64 -3.74
N PRO A 34 70.90 6.10 -4.12
CA PRO A 34 71.56 7.28 -3.56
C PRO A 34 70.90 8.63 -3.89
N GLU A 35 69.80 8.62 -4.65
CA GLU A 35 69.05 9.83 -4.99
C GLU A 35 68.12 10.25 -3.84
N LYS A 36 67.98 11.57 -3.65
CA LYS A 36 67.05 12.12 -2.65
C LYS A 36 65.62 11.72 -3.03
N LEU A 37 64.92 11.05 -2.12
CA LEU A 37 63.51 10.72 -2.30
C LEU A 37 62.71 12.00 -2.59
N ALA A 38 62.00 12.03 -3.72
CA ALA A 38 61.19 13.18 -4.11
C ALA A 38 59.84 13.15 -3.37
N PHE A 39 59.49 14.24 -2.69
CA PHE A 39 58.21 14.39 -2.01
C PHE A 39 57.15 14.94 -2.97
N PHE A 40 56.22 14.11 -3.40
CA PHE A 40 55.22 14.48 -4.42
C PHE A 40 53.86 14.85 -3.78
N ILE A 41 53.78 16.08 -3.28
CA ILE A 41 52.63 16.64 -2.56
C ILE A 41 51.28 16.49 -3.28
N PRO A 42 51.14 16.74 -4.60
CA PRO A 42 49.85 16.66 -5.28
C PRO A 42 49.27 15.23 -5.30
N LEU A 43 50.13 14.22 -5.47
CA LEU A 43 49.74 12.82 -5.50
C LEU A 43 49.19 12.38 -4.14
N GLN A 44 49.82 12.84 -3.06
CA GLN A 44 49.36 12.57 -1.69
C GLN A 44 47.97 13.16 -1.43
N TYR A 45 47.70 14.41 -1.84
CA TYR A 45 46.37 15.01 -1.67
C TYR A 45 45.28 14.29 -2.46
N VAL A 46 45.56 13.91 -3.72
CA VAL A 46 44.61 13.14 -4.53
C VAL A 46 44.28 11.80 -3.86
N PHE A 47 45.30 11.09 -3.39
CA PHE A 47 45.12 9.83 -2.68
C PHE A 47 44.28 9.99 -1.40
N LEU A 48 44.56 11.01 -0.58
CA LEU A 48 43.80 11.32 0.64
C LEU A 48 42.31 11.51 0.36
N VAL A 49 41.99 12.34 -0.65
CA VAL A 49 40.60 12.65 -1.00
C VAL A 49 39.88 11.41 -1.53
N VAL A 50 40.53 10.66 -2.44
CA VAL A 50 39.96 9.44 -3.02
C VAL A 50 39.72 8.39 -1.94
N MET A 51 40.71 8.09 -1.10
CA MET A 51 40.57 7.07 -0.06
C MET A 51 39.55 7.47 1.00
N ALA A 52 39.48 8.74 1.39
CA ALA A 52 38.46 9.22 2.32
C ALA A 52 37.04 9.07 1.74
N PHE A 53 36.87 9.38 0.45
CA PHE A 53 35.58 9.26 -0.24
C PHE A 53 35.16 7.81 -0.43
N VAL A 54 36.05 6.94 -0.91
CA VAL A 54 35.79 5.50 -1.07
C VAL A 54 35.47 4.87 0.28
N THR A 55 36.21 5.21 1.33
CA THR A 55 35.95 4.70 2.69
C THR A 55 34.58 5.12 3.18
N ALA A 56 34.15 6.35 2.91
CA ALA A 56 32.83 6.84 3.30
C ALA A 56 31.69 6.08 2.57
N LEU A 57 31.82 5.85 1.26
CA LEU A 57 30.85 5.08 0.47
C LEU A 57 30.75 3.63 0.97
N VAL A 58 31.89 2.95 1.11
CA VAL A 58 31.95 1.57 1.56
C VAL A 58 31.41 1.43 2.99
N CYS A 59 31.73 2.37 3.89
CA CYS A 59 31.18 2.36 5.25
C CYS A 59 29.67 2.66 5.31
N MET A 60 29.10 3.34 4.30
CA MET A 60 27.64 3.54 4.19
C MET A 60 26.94 2.27 3.72
N ASP A 61 27.49 1.57 2.72
CA ASP A 61 26.83 0.42 2.10
C ASP A 61 26.92 -0.88 2.93
N LEU A 62 27.98 -1.05 3.73
CA LEU A 62 28.12 -2.29 4.51
C LEU A 62 27.14 -2.34 5.70
N PRO A 63 26.31 -3.39 5.83
CA PRO A 63 25.32 -3.47 6.90
C PRO A 63 25.90 -3.92 8.25
N ARG A 64 27.01 -4.66 8.25
CA ARG A 64 27.58 -5.26 9.47
C ARG A 64 28.78 -4.47 10.00
N VAL A 65 28.77 -4.18 11.30
CA VAL A 65 29.87 -3.46 11.99
C VAL A 65 31.21 -4.19 11.84
N PHE A 66 31.22 -5.52 11.97
CA PHE A 66 32.44 -6.31 11.80
C PHE A 66 33.08 -6.12 10.42
N SER A 67 32.28 -6.11 9.36
CA SER A 67 32.78 -5.92 8.00
C SER A 67 33.30 -4.50 7.76
N LYS A 68 32.72 -3.48 8.41
CA LYS A 68 33.26 -2.11 8.41
C LYS A 68 34.62 -2.04 9.09
N VAL A 69 34.76 -2.67 10.25
CA VAL A 69 36.02 -2.72 11.01
C VAL A 69 37.10 -3.47 10.21
N ALA A 70 36.76 -4.61 9.61
CA ALA A 70 37.68 -5.38 8.76
C ALA A 70 38.13 -4.58 7.53
N TYR A 71 37.22 -3.87 6.87
CA TYR A 71 37.55 -2.98 5.75
C TYR A 71 38.49 -1.85 6.18
N LEU A 72 38.19 -1.16 7.28
CA LEU A 72 39.02 -0.07 7.80
C LEU A 72 40.44 -0.55 8.15
N ALA A 73 40.55 -1.70 8.82
CA ALA A 73 41.84 -2.32 9.14
C ALA A 73 42.63 -2.67 7.88
N GLY A 74 41.97 -3.26 6.87
CA GLY A 74 42.59 -3.59 5.59
C GLY A 74 43.03 -2.35 4.79
N ALA A 75 42.22 -1.30 4.75
CA ALA A 75 42.53 -0.05 4.06
C ALA A 75 43.71 0.70 4.71
N ILE A 76 43.75 0.75 6.04
CA ILE A 76 44.88 1.32 6.79
C ILE A 76 46.15 0.49 6.55
N PHE A 77 46.06 -0.84 6.62
CA PHE A 77 47.18 -1.73 6.38
C PHE A 77 47.74 -1.58 4.95
N LEU A 78 46.88 -1.53 3.93
CA LEU A 78 47.29 -1.32 2.54
C LEU A 78 47.97 0.04 2.34
N THR A 79 47.45 1.09 2.99
CA THR A 79 48.03 2.44 2.93
C THR A 79 49.40 2.49 3.59
N LEU A 80 49.60 1.77 4.70
CA LEU A 80 50.90 1.64 5.36
C LEU A 80 51.91 0.87 4.50
N LEU A 81 51.47 -0.18 3.79
CA LEU A 81 52.32 -0.95 2.88
C LEU A 81 52.67 -0.20 1.59
N LEU A 82 51.84 0.74 1.15
CA LEU A 82 52.12 1.53 -0.05
C LEU A 82 53.36 2.42 0.11
N SER A 83 53.63 2.89 1.33
CA SER A 83 54.77 3.76 1.65
C SER A 83 56.15 3.13 1.35
N PRO A 84 56.50 1.93 1.85
CA PRO A 84 57.78 1.29 1.53
C PRO A 84 57.89 0.92 0.05
N VAL A 85 56.79 0.52 -0.62
CA VAL A 85 56.79 0.18 -2.05
C VAL A 85 57.14 1.41 -2.91
N LEU A 86 56.53 2.56 -2.63
CA LEU A 86 56.84 3.81 -3.32
C LEU A 86 58.25 4.31 -3.00
N ALA A 87 58.76 4.05 -1.80
CA ALA A 87 60.13 4.38 -1.43
C ALA A 87 61.15 3.65 -2.32
N PHE A 88 60.92 2.37 -2.64
CA PHE A 88 61.75 1.63 -3.61
C PHE A 88 61.72 2.23 -5.03
N CYS A 89 60.63 2.92 -5.40
CA CYS A 89 60.49 3.65 -6.66
C CYS A 89 61.03 5.09 -6.61
N GLY A 90 61.67 5.51 -5.51
CA GLY A 90 62.24 6.85 -5.36
C GLY A 90 61.26 7.95 -4.93
N VAL A 91 60.02 7.60 -4.58
CA VAL A 91 58.97 8.56 -4.17
C VAL A 91 58.70 8.43 -2.68
N LEU A 92 58.84 9.52 -1.92
CA LEU A 92 58.48 9.53 -0.50
C LEU A 92 56.97 9.72 -0.34
N PHE A 93 56.30 8.71 0.18
CA PHE A 93 54.87 8.75 0.52
C PHE A 93 54.69 8.61 2.03
N GLU A 94 54.08 9.61 2.66
CA GLU A 94 53.80 9.62 4.11
C GLU A 94 52.42 8.98 4.38
N PRO A 95 52.35 7.80 5.02
CA PRO A 95 51.11 7.04 5.10
C PRO A 95 50.20 7.42 6.27
N PHE A 96 50.69 8.17 7.27
CA PHE A 96 49.93 8.43 8.49
C PHE A 96 48.81 9.44 8.27
N SER A 97 49.00 10.46 7.41
CA SER A 97 47.91 11.34 6.98
C SER A 97 46.77 10.57 6.29
N GLY A 98 47.11 9.58 5.46
CA GLY A 98 46.14 8.70 4.79
C GLY A 98 45.40 7.79 5.75
N ALA A 99 46.14 7.14 6.64
CA ALA A 99 45.55 6.33 7.70
C ALA A 99 44.61 7.15 8.60
N PHE A 100 44.99 8.38 8.95
CA PHE A 100 44.17 9.26 9.77
C PHE A 100 42.90 9.72 9.05
N ALA A 101 42.98 10.06 7.76
CA ALA A 101 41.81 10.41 6.96
C ALA A 101 40.80 9.25 6.83
N ILE A 102 41.30 8.02 6.62
CA ILE A 102 40.49 6.79 6.58
C ILE A 102 39.85 6.51 7.95
N ALA A 103 40.63 6.64 9.04
CA ALA A 103 40.12 6.43 10.39
C ALA A 103 39.00 7.42 10.74
N LEU A 104 39.19 8.70 10.40
CA LEU A 104 38.24 9.76 10.70
C LEU A 104 36.94 9.66 9.87
N SER A 105 37.05 9.34 8.57
CA SER A 105 35.87 9.11 7.72
C SER A 105 35.13 7.82 8.11
N GLY A 106 35.87 6.77 8.48
CA GLY A 106 35.32 5.53 9.02
C GLY A 106 34.56 5.75 10.33
N LEU A 107 35.13 6.55 11.24
CA LEU A 107 34.46 6.91 12.50
C LEU A 107 33.16 7.67 12.22
N ALA A 108 33.18 8.65 11.33
CA ALA A 108 31.98 9.40 10.94
C ALA A 108 30.92 8.49 10.31
N GLY A 109 31.32 7.55 9.44
CA GLY A 109 30.42 6.56 8.84
C GLY A 109 29.85 5.58 9.88
N LEU A 110 30.64 5.17 10.87
CA LEU A 110 30.19 4.35 11.99
C LEU A 110 29.20 5.11 12.88
N PHE A 111 29.47 6.37 13.20
CA PHE A 111 28.57 7.22 13.99
C PHE A 111 27.24 7.47 13.28
N LEU A 112 27.27 7.87 12.01
CA LEU A 112 26.06 8.12 11.21
C LEU A 112 25.26 6.83 11.02
N GLY A 113 25.91 5.71 10.69
CA GLY A 113 25.26 4.41 10.52
C GLY A 113 24.78 3.76 11.81
N SER A 114 25.33 4.12 12.96
CA SER A 114 24.91 3.60 14.28
C SER A 114 23.80 4.42 14.92
N THR A 115 23.46 5.58 14.36
CA THR A 115 22.33 6.39 14.82
C THR A 115 21.07 5.53 14.85
N ASP A 116 20.33 5.56 15.97
CA ASP A 116 19.08 4.78 16.13
C ASP A 116 18.08 5.03 14.99
N LYS A 117 18.11 6.23 14.40
CA LYS A 117 17.35 6.58 13.19
C LYS A 117 17.70 5.71 11.98
N GLY A 118 18.98 5.44 11.73
CA GLY A 118 19.43 4.64 10.58
C GLY A 118 19.03 3.17 10.72
N LYS A 119 19.21 2.60 11.92
CA LYS A 119 18.76 1.23 12.23
C LYS A 119 17.23 1.10 12.13
N ARG A 120 16.48 2.07 12.67
CA ARG A 120 15.02 2.12 12.59
C ARG A 120 14.53 2.26 11.15
N GLN A 121 15.14 3.15 10.36
CA GLN A 121 14.80 3.33 8.95
C GLN A 121 15.04 2.04 8.16
N HIS A 122 16.19 1.38 8.31
CA HIS A 122 16.46 0.11 7.63
C HIS A 122 15.50 -1.01 8.04
N ALA A 123 15.15 -1.12 9.32
CA ALA A 123 14.19 -2.11 9.79
C ALA A 123 12.78 -1.88 9.21
N LEU A 124 12.33 -0.62 9.15
CA LEU A 124 11.00 -0.26 8.65
C LEU A 124 10.92 -0.32 7.12
N LEU A 125 11.99 -0.02 6.39
CA LEU A 125 12.04 -0.14 4.93
C LEU A 125 11.65 -1.56 4.50
N ARG A 126 12.10 -2.60 5.22
CA ARG A 126 11.77 -3.99 4.88
C ARG A 126 10.27 -4.25 4.77
N TYR A 127 9.45 -3.59 5.58
CA TYR A 127 8.01 -3.85 5.66
C TYR A 127 7.16 -2.82 4.91
N PHE A 128 7.65 -1.59 4.75
CA PHE A 128 6.86 -0.46 4.23
C PHE A 128 7.27 0.01 2.82
N THR A 129 8.37 -0.50 2.26
CA THR A 129 8.84 -0.09 0.92
C THR A 129 7.76 -0.34 -0.14
N GLY A 130 7.38 0.73 -0.85
CA GLY A 130 6.37 0.68 -1.90
C GLY A 130 4.94 0.41 -1.41
N ARG A 131 4.71 0.34 -0.09
CA ARG A 131 3.38 0.05 0.48
C ARG A 131 2.68 1.27 1.07
N ILE A 132 3.42 2.34 1.33
CA ILE A 132 2.93 3.56 1.97
C ILE A 132 3.54 4.77 1.26
N SER A 133 2.92 5.94 1.40
CA SER A 133 3.46 7.17 0.83
C SER A 133 4.80 7.54 1.48
N THR A 134 5.67 8.22 0.72
CA THR A 134 6.97 8.70 1.22
C THR A 134 6.81 9.62 2.43
N GLU A 135 5.76 10.44 2.44
CA GLU A 135 5.41 11.32 3.55
C GLU A 135 5.09 10.51 4.81
N LYS A 136 4.20 9.51 4.71
CA LYS A 136 3.82 8.65 5.84
C LYS A 136 5.00 7.82 6.33
N PHE A 137 5.85 7.34 5.42
CA PHE A 137 7.08 6.65 5.79
C PHE A 137 8.00 7.54 6.63
N ASN A 138 8.23 8.78 6.19
CA ASN A 138 9.06 9.74 6.92
C ASN A 138 8.46 10.11 8.28
N GLU A 139 7.13 10.22 8.39
CA GLU A 139 6.43 10.43 9.66
C GLU A 139 6.71 9.30 10.66
N ILE A 140 6.56 8.04 10.22
CA ILE A 140 6.77 6.85 11.05
C ILE A 140 8.23 6.71 11.48
N VAL A 141 9.18 7.00 10.59
CA VAL A 141 10.61 6.95 10.88
C VAL A 141 11.01 8.03 11.88
N ASN A 142 10.44 9.23 11.76
CA ASN A 142 10.73 10.36 12.67
C ASN A 142 9.99 10.28 14.01
N SER A 143 8.91 9.48 14.09
CA SER A 143 8.17 9.29 15.33
C SER A 143 9.04 8.60 16.39
N LYS A 144 8.92 9.01 17.65
CA LYS A 144 9.58 8.33 18.79
C LYS A 144 8.82 7.08 19.26
N LYS A 145 7.57 6.90 18.81
CA LYS A 145 6.71 5.79 19.23
C LYS A 145 7.20 4.48 18.60
N PRO A 146 7.17 3.34 19.31
CA PRO A 146 7.43 2.04 18.69
C PRO A 146 6.35 1.74 17.66
N VAL A 147 6.74 1.14 16.53
CA VAL A 147 5.78 0.64 15.53
C VAL A 147 5.36 -0.76 15.97
N GLU A 148 4.12 -0.88 16.41
CA GLU A 148 3.55 -2.19 16.74
C GLU A 148 3.18 -2.93 15.45
N LEU A 149 4.02 -3.91 15.08
CA LEU A 149 3.83 -4.78 13.92
C LEU A 149 2.96 -6.01 14.21
N SER A 150 2.33 -6.05 15.38
CA SER A 150 1.38 -7.11 15.78
C SER A 150 0.36 -6.52 16.74
N GLY A 151 -0.92 -6.87 16.56
CA GLY A 151 -1.98 -6.41 17.45
C GLY A 151 -3.38 -6.58 16.87
N LYS A 152 -4.40 -6.37 17.70
CA LYS A 152 -5.79 -6.27 17.24
C LYS A 152 -6.12 -4.80 17.01
N LYS A 153 -6.61 -4.47 15.82
CA LYS A 153 -7.01 -3.10 15.44
C LYS A 153 -8.37 -3.14 14.75
N ASP A 154 -9.16 -2.09 14.92
CA ASP A 154 -10.31 -1.86 14.06
C ASP A 154 -9.81 -1.17 12.79
N LEU A 155 -10.09 -1.76 11.63
CA LEU A 155 -9.55 -1.29 10.35
C LEU A 155 -10.65 -1.27 9.29
N THR A 156 -10.49 -0.37 8.31
CA THR A 156 -11.27 -0.42 7.08
C THR A 156 -10.39 -1.00 5.97
N VAL A 157 -10.77 -2.16 5.46
CA VAL A 157 -10.18 -2.71 4.24
C VAL A 157 -10.96 -2.19 3.04
N LEU A 158 -10.23 -1.77 2.00
CA LEU A 158 -10.79 -1.47 0.69
C LEU A 158 -10.24 -2.48 -0.32
N SER A 159 -11.14 -3.16 -1.01
CA SER A 159 -10.80 -4.07 -2.13
C SER A 159 -11.37 -3.49 -3.42
N CYS A 160 -10.52 -3.40 -4.45
CA CYS A 160 -10.88 -2.99 -5.80
C CYS A 160 -10.45 -4.07 -6.78
N ARG A 161 -11.34 -4.51 -7.69
CA ARG A 161 -11.03 -5.57 -8.68
C ARG A 161 -11.69 -5.31 -10.03
N ILE A 162 -11.07 -5.84 -11.08
CA ILE A 162 -11.66 -6.01 -12.40
C ILE A 162 -12.49 -7.30 -12.36
N LEU A 163 -13.81 -7.19 -12.30
CA LEU A 163 -14.69 -8.34 -12.04
C LEU A 163 -14.87 -9.25 -13.26
N ASN A 164 -14.78 -8.70 -14.46
CA ASN A 164 -14.81 -9.45 -15.72
C ASN A 164 -13.40 -9.76 -16.28
N TYR A 165 -12.38 -9.79 -15.41
CA TYR A 165 -11.01 -10.09 -15.83
C TYR A 165 -10.86 -11.42 -16.61
N PRO A 166 -11.51 -12.54 -16.23
CA PRO A 166 -11.41 -13.79 -16.99
C PRO A 166 -11.83 -13.61 -18.46
N GLU A 167 -12.91 -12.88 -18.70
CA GLU A 167 -13.39 -12.57 -20.05
C GLU A 167 -12.36 -11.72 -20.81
N LEU A 168 -11.86 -10.65 -20.19
CA LEU A 168 -10.85 -9.78 -20.78
C LEU A 168 -9.56 -10.55 -21.13
N SER A 169 -9.06 -11.37 -20.21
CA SER A 169 -7.82 -12.13 -20.39
C SER A 169 -7.89 -13.16 -21.52
N SER A 170 -9.10 -13.66 -21.82
CA SER A 170 -9.32 -14.58 -22.95
C SER A 170 -9.40 -13.87 -24.31
N GLN A 171 -9.59 -12.56 -24.30
CA GLN A 171 -9.90 -11.75 -25.48
C GLN A 171 -8.80 -10.72 -25.83
N MET A 172 -7.73 -10.68 -25.04
CA MET A 172 -6.63 -9.72 -25.16
C MET A 172 -5.30 -10.45 -25.29
N GLU A 173 -4.38 -9.87 -26.06
CA GLU A 173 -3.00 -10.36 -26.11
C GLU A 173 -2.33 -10.19 -24.73
N PRO A 174 -1.41 -11.09 -24.32
CA PRO A 174 -0.76 -11.01 -23.02
C PRO A 174 -0.06 -9.67 -22.75
N GLN A 175 0.52 -9.06 -23.79
CA GLN A 175 1.19 -7.76 -23.68
C GLN A 175 0.20 -6.62 -23.44
N ASP A 176 -0.98 -6.66 -24.08
CA ASP A 176 -2.04 -5.68 -23.85
C ASP A 176 -2.64 -5.83 -22.45
N LEU A 177 -2.77 -7.07 -21.98
CA LEU A 177 -3.25 -7.37 -20.62
C LEU A 177 -2.29 -6.84 -19.55
N GLU A 178 -0.98 -6.97 -19.77
CA GLU A 178 0.05 -6.38 -18.90
C GLU A 178 -0.03 -4.85 -18.84
N GLN A 179 -0.20 -4.20 -20.01
CA GLN A 179 -0.34 -2.75 -20.09
C GLN A 179 -1.62 -2.27 -19.39
N MET A 180 -2.75 -2.93 -19.62
CA MET A 180 -4.02 -2.65 -18.95
C MET A 180 -3.88 -2.81 -17.42
N GLY A 181 -3.26 -3.91 -16.98
CA GLY A 181 -2.99 -4.15 -15.56
C GLY A 181 -2.13 -3.04 -14.94
N SER A 182 -1.10 -2.59 -15.65
CA SER A 182 -0.24 -1.49 -15.22
C SER A 182 -1.00 -0.16 -15.10
N LEU A 183 -1.89 0.15 -16.04
CA LEU A 183 -2.75 1.34 -15.96
C LEU A 183 -3.71 1.26 -14.77
N PHE A 184 -4.32 0.09 -14.55
CA PHE A 184 -5.19 -0.15 -13.40
C PHE A 184 -4.45 0.03 -12.07
N LEU A 185 -3.23 -0.52 -11.95
CA LEU A 185 -2.43 -0.38 -10.74
C LEU A 185 -2.03 1.08 -10.45
N ARG A 186 -1.72 1.89 -11.46
CA ARG A 186 -1.48 3.34 -11.28
C ARG A 186 -2.76 4.09 -10.89
N ALA A 187 -3.87 3.79 -11.55
CA ALA A 187 -5.14 4.44 -11.26
C ALA A 187 -5.68 4.12 -9.86
N ALA A 188 -5.44 2.89 -9.38
CA ALA A 188 -5.96 2.39 -8.11
C ALA A 188 -4.91 2.36 -6.99
N ALA A 189 -3.83 1.56 -7.10
CA ALA A 189 -2.90 1.34 -5.99
C ALA A 189 -2.10 2.61 -5.65
N GLU A 190 -1.48 3.24 -6.64
CA GLU A 190 -0.69 4.47 -6.43
C GLU A 190 -1.58 5.58 -5.84
N PHE A 191 -2.80 5.72 -6.37
CA PHE A 191 -3.80 6.64 -5.83
C PHE A 191 -4.15 6.35 -4.37
N LEU A 192 -4.51 5.12 -4.02
CA LEU A 192 -4.90 4.77 -2.66
C LEU A 192 -3.75 4.98 -1.67
N VAL A 193 -2.52 4.67 -2.07
CA VAL A 193 -1.32 4.93 -1.26
C VAL A 193 -1.12 6.44 -1.04
N SER A 194 -1.33 7.27 -2.06
CA SER A 194 -1.29 8.74 -1.92
C SER A 194 -2.38 9.30 -0.98
N LYS A 195 -3.46 8.55 -0.75
CA LYS A 195 -4.51 8.89 0.22
C LYS A 195 -4.23 8.37 1.62
N GLY A 196 -3.02 7.90 1.89
CA GLY A 196 -2.60 7.43 3.22
C GLY A 196 -2.97 5.97 3.52
N ALA A 197 -3.49 5.22 2.54
CA ALA A 197 -3.78 3.81 2.73
C ALA A 197 -2.48 2.99 2.74
N TYR A 198 -2.48 1.90 3.51
CA TYR A 198 -1.44 0.88 3.46
C TYR A 198 -1.76 -0.16 2.39
N LEU A 199 -0.89 -0.32 1.40
CA LEU A 199 -1.03 -1.32 0.33
C LEU A 199 -0.68 -2.71 0.87
N ASP A 200 -1.68 -3.59 0.91
CA ASP A 200 -1.51 -4.96 1.40
C ASP A 200 -1.07 -5.91 0.28
N SER A 201 -1.83 -5.89 -0.83
CA SER A 201 -1.54 -6.70 -2.01
C SER A 201 -2.08 -6.02 -3.26
N CYS A 202 -1.38 -6.17 -4.37
CA CYS A 202 -1.85 -5.78 -5.69
C CYS A 202 -1.41 -6.79 -6.76
N ASN A 203 -2.26 -6.96 -7.76
CA ASN A 203 -1.99 -7.72 -8.98
C ASN A 203 -2.75 -7.08 -10.15
N ALA A 204 -2.58 -7.59 -11.37
CA ALA A 204 -3.22 -7.04 -12.57
C ALA A 204 -4.77 -7.00 -12.49
N GLU A 205 -5.37 -7.86 -11.65
CA GLU A 205 -6.82 -7.96 -11.51
C GLU A 205 -7.40 -7.12 -10.36
N GLY A 206 -6.57 -6.73 -9.40
CA GLY A 206 -7.07 -6.24 -8.13
C GLY A 206 -6.04 -5.65 -7.17
N VAL A 207 -6.54 -4.75 -6.33
CA VAL A 207 -5.79 -4.04 -5.31
C VAL A 207 -6.53 -4.16 -3.99
N ARG A 208 -5.77 -4.35 -2.91
CA ARG A 208 -6.27 -4.34 -1.55
C ARG A 208 -5.43 -3.43 -0.68
N VAL A 209 -6.09 -2.54 0.05
CA VAL A 209 -5.47 -1.59 0.96
C VAL A 209 -6.19 -1.55 2.32
N TYR A 210 -5.47 -1.10 3.35
CA TYR A 210 -6.02 -0.85 4.69
C TYR A 210 -5.94 0.62 5.05
N PHE A 211 -7.02 1.16 5.60
CA PHE A 211 -7.07 2.44 6.30
C PHE A 211 -7.03 2.19 7.82
N GLY A 212 -6.32 3.04 8.56
CA GLY A 212 -6.10 2.91 10.02
C GLY A 212 -4.97 1.93 10.43
N MET A 213 -4.24 1.37 9.46
CA MET A 213 -3.22 0.32 9.72
C MET A 213 -1.99 0.85 10.49
N LEU A 214 -1.55 2.05 10.12
CA LEU A 214 -0.26 2.65 10.54
C LEU A 214 -0.42 3.67 11.67
N GLU A 215 -1.64 4.16 11.87
CA GLU A 215 -1.94 5.21 12.81
C GLU A 215 -2.32 4.61 14.17
N ALA A 216 -2.32 5.46 15.20
CA ALA A 216 -3.03 5.15 16.43
C ALA A 216 -4.52 4.91 16.06
N PRO A 217 -5.30 4.17 16.88
CA PRO A 217 -6.73 4.01 16.60
C PRO A 217 -7.36 5.39 16.44
N ASP A 218 -7.65 5.74 15.19
CA ASP A 218 -8.21 7.01 14.79
C ASP A 218 -9.64 6.74 14.32
N ASP A 219 -10.60 7.53 14.77
CA ASP A 219 -12.02 7.24 14.54
C ASP A 219 -12.44 7.43 13.06
N ASN A 220 -11.55 7.97 12.22
CA ASN A 220 -11.88 8.41 10.86
C ASN A 220 -11.49 7.44 9.73
N HIS A 221 -10.85 6.30 10.02
CA HIS A 221 -10.37 5.39 8.97
C HIS A 221 -11.47 4.94 7.99
N ALA A 222 -12.70 4.78 8.47
CA ALA A 222 -13.85 4.43 7.63
C ALA A 222 -14.29 5.59 6.73
N VAL A 223 -14.28 6.82 7.26
CA VAL A 223 -14.62 8.04 6.50
C VAL A 223 -13.59 8.27 5.39
N ASP A 224 -12.30 8.17 5.71
CA ASP A 224 -11.23 8.37 4.74
C ASP A 224 -11.23 7.28 3.66
N GLY A 225 -11.50 6.04 4.05
CA GLY A 225 -11.73 4.95 3.10
C GLY A 225 -12.89 5.25 2.14
N CYS A 226 -14.04 5.70 2.65
CA CYS A 226 -15.19 6.05 1.82
C CYS A 226 -14.92 7.25 0.90
N LYS A 227 -14.23 8.30 1.37
CA LYS A 227 -13.81 9.42 0.53
C LYS A 227 -12.90 8.95 -0.61
N ALA A 228 -11.89 8.14 -0.28
CA ALA A 228 -10.98 7.57 -1.26
C ALA A 228 -11.71 6.68 -2.26
N ALA A 229 -12.69 5.87 -1.83
CA ALA A 229 -13.48 5.02 -2.72
C ALA A 229 -14.32 5.81 -3.72
N LEU A 230 -14.91 6.93 -3.31
CA LEU A 230 -15.68 7.81 -4.20
C LEU A 230 -14.80 8.49 -5.25
N GLU A 231 -13.61 8.95 -4.85
CA GLU A 231 -12.65 9.52 -5.81
C GLU A 231 -12.04 8.44 -6.72
N LEU A 232 -11.75 7.26 -6.18
CA LEU A 232 -11.32 6.09 -6.95
C LEU A 232 -12.36 5.73 -8.01
N ARG A 233 -13.65 5.74 -7.68
CA ARG A 233 -14.74 5.49 -8.65
C ARG A 233 -14.65 6.43 -9.85
N LYS A 234 -14.42 7.73 -9.63
CA LYS A 234 -14.27 8.71 -10.73
C LYS A 234 -13.06 8.39 -11.60
N ARG A 235 -11.94 7.99 -10.99
CA ARG A 235 -10.72 7.57 -11.71
C ARG A 235 -10.95 6.30 -12.53
N LEU A 236 -11.69 5.34 -11.98
CA LEU A 236 -12.02 4.09 -12.66
C LEU A 236 -12.96 4.30 -13.86
N ILE A 237 -13.89 5.26 -13.78
CA ILE A 237 -14.72 5.65 -14.94
C ILE A 237 -13.86 6.20 -16.07
N ASN A 238 -12.88 7.06 -15.76
CA ASN A 238 -11.95 7.56 -16.77
C ASN A 238 -11.08 6.44 -17.35
N LEU A 239 -10.62 5.52 -16.51
CA LEU A 239 -9.84 4.35 -16.93
C LEU A 239 -10.66 3.40 -17.81
N GLU A 240 -11.94 3.20 -17.51
CA GLU A 240 -12.87 2.42 -18.32
C GLU A 240 -12.94 2.98 -19.75
N GLN A 241 -13.09 4.30 -19.88
CA GLN A 241 -13.08 4.99 -21.17
C GLN A 241 -11.74 4.85 -21.90
N GLU A 242 -10.61 4.99 -21.19
CA GLU A 242 -9.28 4.81 -21.78
C GLU A 242 -9.09 3.39 -22.32
N ILE A 243 -9.49 2.37 -21.55
CA ILE A 243 -9.39 0.97 -21.93
C ILE A 243 -10.31 0.67 -23.12
N GLN A 244 -11.53 1.20 -23.10
CA GLN A 244 -12.49 1.03 -24.19
C GLN A 244 -12.00 1.68 -25.50
N ASN A 245 -11.35 2.84 -25.42
CA ASN A 245 -10.81 3.51 -26.59
C ASN A 245 -9.58 2.80 -27.16
N ARG A 246 -8.70 2.27 -26.30
CA ARG A 246 -7.44 1.65 -26.73
C ARG A 246 -7.61 0.20 -27.20
N TRP A 247 -8.43 -0.59 -26.51
CA TRP A 247 -8.55 -2.03 -26.76
C TRP A 247 -9.96 -2.47 -27.14
N HIS A 248 -10.94 -1.55 -27.24
CA HIS A 248 -12.33 -1.86 -27.56
C HIS A 248 -12.98 -2.88 -26.60
N ARG A 249 -12.49 -2.93 -25.35
CA ARG A 249 -13.03 -3.76 -24.27
C ARG A 249 -13.57 -2.87 -23.15
N LYS A 250 -14.65 -3.33 -22.50
CA LYS A 250 -15.27 -2.61 -21.38
C LYS A 250 -14.96 -3.34 -20.07
N PRO A 251 -14.00 -2.85 -19.26
CA PRO A 251 -13.73 -3.44 -17.96
C PRO A 251 -14.85 -3.08 -16.97
N PHE A 252 -15.23 -4.03 -16.12
CA PHE A 252 -16.15 -3.80 -15.02
C PHE A 252 -15.37 -3.76 -13.70
N PHE A 253 -15.25 -2.58 -13.11
CA PHE A 253 -14.57 -2.42 -11.82
C PHE A 253 -15.55 -2.51 -10.65
N GLY A 254 -15.23 -3.34 -9.67
CA GLY A 254 -15.91 -3.39 -8.38
C GLY A 254 -15.03 -2.84 -7.27
N VAL A 255 -15.60 -1.99 -6.41
CA VAL A 255 -14.98 -1.50 -5.19
C VAL A 255 -15.83 -1.95 -4.00
N SER A 256 -15.16 -2.30 -2.91
CA SER A 256 -15.85 -2.57 -1.65
C SER A 256 -15.06 -2.10 -0.45
N LEU A 257 -15.78 -1.77 0.63
CA LEU A 257 -15.19 -1.47 1.92
C LEU A 257 -15.84 -2.32 3.01
N ALA A 258 -15.01 -2.84 3.90
CA ALA A 258 -15.48 -3.48 5.11
C ALA A 258 -14.67 -2.98 6.30
N THR A 259 -15.41 -2.55 7.32
CA THR A 259 -14.83 -2.12 8.58
C THR A 259 -15.09 -3.17 9.63
N GLY A 260 -14.08 -3.48 10.44
CA GLY A 260 -14.22 -4.34 11.60
C GLY A 260 -12.87 -4.78 12.17
N PRO A 261 -12.92 -5.56 13.26
CA PRO A 261 -11.72 -5.99 13.97
C PRO A 261 -10.87 -6.93 13.11
N MET A 262 -9.58 -6.64 13.06
CA MET A 262 -8.57 -7.46 12.37
C MET A 262 -7.35 -7.62 13.27
N THR A 263 -6.64 -8.74 13.07
CA THR A 263 -5.34 -8.98 13.69
C THR A 263 -4.27 -8.61 12.68
N THR A 264 -3.47 -7.60 12.99
CA THR A 264 -2.31 -7.19 12.19
C THR A 264 -1.09 -7.96 12.67
N GLY A 265 -0.17 -8.26 11.75
CA GLY A 265 0.97 -9.12 12.04
C GLY A 265 1.98 -9.18 10.91
N LEU A 266 3.18 -9.69 11.21
CA LEU A 266 4.13 -10.14 10.20
C LEU A 266 3.79 -11.55 9.77
N PHE A 267 3.56 -11.74 8.48
CA PHE A 267 3.25 -13.03 7.86
C PHE A 267 4.38 -13.43 6.91
N GLY A 268 4.50 -14.74 6.64
CA GLY A 268 5.52 -15.31 5.76
C GLY A 268 6.61 -16.06 6.53
N PHE A 269 7.79 -16.21 5.92
CA PHE A 269 8.92 -16.97 6.47
C PHE A 269 10.19 -16.11 6.48
N SER A 270 11.27 -16.59 7.11
CA SER A 270 12.51 -15.87 7.44
C SER A 270 12.84 -14.64 6.58
N GLU A 271 13.05 -14.85 5.28
CA GLU A 271 13.50 -13.83 4.33
C GLU A 271 12.32 -13.08 3.69
N PHE A 272 11.18 -13.74 3.51
CA PHE A 272 9.96 -13.22 2.90
C PHE A 272 8.89 -12.96 3.96
N GLN A 273 9.09 -11.90 4.75
CA GLN A 273 8.10 -11.40 5.70
C GLN A 273 7.39 -10.17 5.15
N PHE A 274 6.07 -10.11 5.31
CA PHE A 274 5.26 -8.95 4.96
C PHE A 274 4.29 -8.62 6.09
N TYR A 275 4.07 -7.32 6.32
CA TYR A 275 3.08 -6.86 7.29
C TYR A 275 1.68 -6.87 6.65
N SER A 276 0.70 -7.49 7.31
CA SER A 276 -0.67 -7.59 6.79
C SER A 276 -1.67 -7.64 7.94
N GLY A 277 -2.95 -7.61 7.58
CA GLY A 277 -4.09 -7.81 8.47
C GLY A 277 -4.83 -9.08 8.09
N VAL A 278 -5.29 -9.84 9.08
CA VAL A 278 -6.18 -10.99 8.90
C VAL A 278 -7.40 -10.81 9.78
N GLY A 279 -8.56 -11.07 9.21
CA GLY A 279 -9.80 -10.99 9.94
C GLY A 279 -10.99 -11.25 9.04
N GLU A 280 -12.14 -11.40 9.65
CA GLU A 280 -13.37 -11.69 8.93
C GLU A 280 -13.81 -10.55 8.02
N SER A 281 -13.55 -9.30 8.43
CA SER A 281 -13.87 -8.12 7.61
C SER A 281 -13.07 -8.10 6.30
N LEU A 282 -11.86 -8.68 6.28
CA LEU A 282 -11.07 -8.88 5.05
C LEU A 282 -11.79 -9.81 4.07
N ASP A 283 -12.19 -10.98 4.55
CA ASP A 283 -12.91 -11.97 3.73
C ASP A 283 -14.25 -11.41 3.24
N PHE A 284 -14.96 -10.68 4.11
CA PHE A 284 -16.22 -10.03 3.76
C PHE A 284 -16.03 -8.98 2.67
N SER A 285 -15.02 -8.13 2.76
CA SER A 285 -14.73 -7.14 1.69
C SER A 285 -14.48 -7.82 0.35
N ARG A 286 -13.66 -8.88 0.29
CA ARG A 286 -13.39 -9.58 -0.97
C ARG A 286 -14.66 -10.12 -1.63
N ARG A 287 -15.56 -10.70 -0.83
CA ARG A 287 -16.85 -11.23 -1.30
C ARG A 287 -17.79 -10.11 -1.72
N LEU A 288 -17.86 -9.06 -0.93
CA LEU A 288 -18.65 -7.86 -1.22
C LEU A 288 -18.22 -7.21 -2.53
N CYS A 289 -16.90 -7.17 -2.79
CA CYS A 289 -16.34 -6.69 -4.04
C CYS A 289 -16.89 -7.47 -5.25
N ALA A 290 -16.94 -8.80 -5.16
CA ALA A 290 -17.38 -9.66 -6.26
C ALA A 290 -18.86 -9.49 -6.60
N ILE A 291 -19.71 -9.23 -5.59
CA ILE A 291 -21.16 -9.09 -5.80
C ILE A 291 -21.52 -7.81 -6.56
N ASN A 292 -20.63 -6.81 -6.62
CA ASN A 292 -20.85 -5.64 -7.48
C ASN A 292 -21.24 -6.05 -8.91
N LEU A 293 -20.67 -7.13 -9.44
CA LEU A 293 -21.00 -7.66 -10.76
C LEU A 293 -22.47 -8.08 -10.88
N VAL A 294 -23.06 -8.60 -9.80
CA VAL A 294 -24.44 -9.09 -9.83
C VAL A 294 -25.44 -7.95 -9.75
N TYR A 295 -25.16 -6.93 -8.92
CA TYR A 295 -26.05 -5.79 -8.81
C TYR A 295 -25.80 -4.74 -9.91
N GLY A 296 -24.69 -4.85 -10.64
CA GLY A 296 -24.20 -3.77 -11.48
C GLY A 296 -23.80 -2.52 -10.68
N SER A 297 -23.54 -2.67 -9.38
CA SER A 297 -23.10 -1.56 -8.51
C SER A 297 -21.59 -1.33 -8.65
N HIS A 298 -21.10 -0.20 -8.16
CA HIS A 298 -19.68 0.14 -8.23
C HIS A 298 -18.96 0.14 -6.89
N VAL A 299 -19.61 0.62 -5.83
CA VAL A 299 -18.99 0.76 -4.50
C VAL A 299 -19.93 0.25 -3.43
N LEU A 300 -19.61 -0.91 -2.84
CA LEU A 300 -20.41 -1.50 -1.77
C LEU A 300 -19.70 -1.40 -0.42
N ILE A 301 -20.45 -1.17 0.64
CA ILE A 301 -19.93 -1.10 2.01
C ILE A 301 -20.71 -2.00 2.97
N ASN A 302 -20.03 -2.53 3.99
CA ASN A 302 -20.69 -3.29 5.05
C ASN A 302 -21.46 -2.37 6.02
N SER A 303 -22.39 -2.96 6.78
CA SER A 303 -23.21 -2.26 7.79
C SER A 303 -22.41 -1.45 8.80
N ARG A 304 -21.26 -1.97 9.26
CA ARG A 304 -20.36 -1.26 10.18
C ARG A 304 -19.73 -0.03 9.54
N THR A 305 -19.26 -0.13 8.30
CA THR A 305 -18.73 1.02 7.55
C THR A 305 -19.81 2.07 7.37
N TYR A 306 -21.03 1.68 7.00
CA TYR A 306 -22.15 2.61 6.91
C TYR A 306 -22.43 3.30 8.24
N SER A 307 -22.49 2.55 9.34
CA SER A 307 -22.77 3.08 10.68
C SER A 307 -21.76 4.16 11.12
N LEU A 308 -20.48 3.96 10.80
CA LEU A 308 -19.40 4.92 11.11
C LEU A 308 -19.36 6.12 10.14
N THR A 309 -19.98 6.02 8.96
CA THR A 309 -19.86 7.03 7.90
C THR A 309 -21.17 7.72 7.53
N LYS A 310 -22.32 7.32 8.07
CA LYS A 310 -23.67 7.83 7.73
C LYS A 310 -23.84 9.35 7.83
N GLU A 311 -23.08 10.00 8.72
CA GLU A 311 -23.08 11.46 8.88
C GLU A 311 -22.26 12.18 7.79
N HIS A 312 -21.31 11.47 7.17
CA HIS A 312 -20.37 12.01 6.19
C HIS A 312 -20.66 11.56 4.75
N MET A 313 -21.47 10.51 4.58
CA MET A 313 -21.68 9.82 3.32
C MET A 313 -23.16 9.64 3.02
N GLU A 314 -23.51 9.71 1.74
CA GLU A 314 -24.79 9.28 1.21
C GLU A 314 -24.69 7.85 0.69
N ALA A 315 -25.61 7.00 1.14
CA ALA A 315 -25.67 5.60 0.76
C ALA A 315 -27.13 5.14 0.64
N ARG A 316 -27.35 4.02 -0.03
CA ARG A 316 -28.66 3.35 -0.12
C ARG A 316 -28.55 1.86 0.23
N PRO A 317 -29.57 1.28 0.87
CA PRO A 317 -29.55 -0.11 1.31
C PRO A 317 -29.70 -1.04 0.12
N MET A 318 -28.89 -2.09 0.05
CA MET A 318 -28.95 -3.08 -1.00
C MET A 318 -29.65 -4.34 -0.46
N GLU A 319 -28.95 -5.46 -0.36
CA GLU A 319 -29.52 -6.73 0.11
C GLU A 319 -29.01 -7.13 1.49
N MET A 320 -29.70 -8.10 2.09
CA MET A 320 -29.22 -8.80 3.28
C MET A 320 -28.34 -9.96 2.81
N VAL A 321 -27.08 -9.94 3.22
CA VAL A 321 -26.07 -10.88 2.77
C VAL A 321 -25.66 -11.75 3.94
N TYR A 322 -25.77 -13.07 3.78
CA TYR A 322 -25.28 -14.01 4.78
C TYR A 322 -23.77 -14.18 4.63
N ALA A 323 -23.04 -13.81 5.67
CA ALA A 323 -21.62 -14.09 5.82
C ALA A 323 -21.47 -15.44 6.54
N PRO A 324 -21.11 -16.54 5.84
CA PRO A 324 -21.13 -17.88 6.43
C PRO A 324 -20.19 -18.06 7.62
N ARG A 325 -19.06 -17.32 7.63
CA ARG A 325 -18.10 -17.36 8.74
C ARG A 325 -18.60 -16.57 9.96
N MET A 326 -19.30 -15.45 9.74
CA MET A 326 -19.84 -14.60 10.81
C MET A 326 -21.03 -15.24 11.50
N HIS A 327 -21.67 -16.22 10.85
CA HIS A 327 -23.01 -16.70 11.20
C HIS A 327 -24.02 -15.54 11.34
N GLN A 328 -23.79 -14.46 10.59
CA GLN A 328 -24.54 -13.22 10.70
C GLN A 328 -25.03 -12.81 9.32
N ILE A 329 -26.29 -12.40 9.28
CA ILE A 329 -26.85 -11.68 8.15
C ILE A 329 -26.47 -10.21 8.32
N SER A 330 -25.66 -9.67 7.41
CA SER A 330 -25.33 -8.25 7.39
C SER A 330 -26.05 -7.59 6.24
N GLU A 331 -26.64 -6.43 6.51
CA GLU A 331 -27.02 -5.51 5.47
C GLU A 331 -25.77 -4.95 4.77
N VAL A 332 -25.89 -4.75 3.45
CA VAL A 332 -24.88 -4.06 2.64
C VAL A 332 -25.49 -2.82 2.01
N TYR A 333 -24.66 -1.82 1.79
CA TYR A 333 -25.08 -0.52 1.27
C TYR A 333 -24.26 -0.17 0.04
N GLU A 334 -24.86 0.53 -0.90
CA GLU A 334 -24.14 1.17 -1.99
C GLU A 334 -23.77 2.60 -1.58
N LEU A 335 -22.48 2.94 -1.71
CA LEU A 335 -21.97 4.27 -1.44
C LEU A 335 -22.16 5.17 -2.67
N LEU A 336 -22.88 6.27 -2.50
CA LEU A 336 -23.29 7.15 -3.60
C LEU A 336 -22.39 8.39 -3.72
N ALA A 337 -22.26 9.15 -2.64
CA ALA A 337 -21.54 10.41 -2.62
C ALA A 337 -21.17 10.83 -1.19
N ALA A 338 -20.40 11.91 -1.05
CA ALA A 338 -20.24 12.59 0.22
C ALA A 338 -21.53 13.33 0.58
N LYS A 339 -21.79 13.52 1.88
CA LYS A 339 -22.96 14.26 2.38
C LYS A 339 -23.04 15.65 1.72
N GLY A 340 -24.25 16.04 1.32
CA GLY A 340 -24.51 17.35 0.69
C GLY A 340 -23.99 17.50 -0.75
N SER A 341 -23.43 16.44 -1.36
CA SER A 341 -22.97 16.48 -2.75
C SER A 341 -24.01 16.02 -3.78
N LEU A 342 -25.10 15.38 -3.33
CA LEU A 342 -26.20 14.94 -4.20
C LEU A 342 -27.14 16.12 -4.51
N THR A 343 -27.69 16.13 -5.73
CA THR A 343 -28.75 17.08 -6.10
C THR A 343 -30.07 16.72 -5.40
N ASP A 344 -31.03 17.65 -5.37
CA ASP A 344 -32.36 17.39 -4.81
C ASP A 344 -33.09 16.22 -5.50
N GLU A 345 -32.87 16.04 -6.80
CA GLU A 345 -33.42 14.92 -7.57
C GLU A 345 -32.75 13.59 -7.16
N GLU A 346 -31.43 13.58 -7.00
CA GLU A 346 -30.68 12.41 -6.53
C GLU A 346 -31.04 12.02 -5.09
N LEU A 347 -31.30 13.00 -4.22
CA LEU A 347 -31.76 12.76 -2.85
C LEU A 347 -33.14 12.11 -2.84
N LYS A 348 -34.09 12.62 -3.63
CA LYS A 348 -35.43 12.01 -3.78
C LYS A 348 -35.35 10.60 -4.36
N SER A 349 -34.47 10.40 -5.35
CA SER A 349 -34.22 9.08 -5.95
C SER A 349 -33.67 8.09 -4.91
N ARG A 350 -32.67 8.49 -4.12
CA ARG A 350 -32.12 7.70 -3.01
C ARG A 350 -33.20 7.31 -2.00
N ASP A 351 -34.05 8.26 -1.60
CA ASP A 351 -35.08 8.02 -0.59
C ASP A 351 -36.20 7.10 -1.10
N ALA A 352 -36.63 7.29 -2.35
CA ALA A 352 -37.58 6.40 -3.00
C ALA A 352 -37.01 4.99 -3.15
N PHE A 353 -35.73 4.86 -3.53
CA PHE A 353 -35.04 3.57 -3.58
C PHE A 353 -35.01 2.89 -2.22
N TRP A 354 -34.64 3.64 -1.17
CA TRP A 354 -34.61 3.13 0.20
C TRP A 354 -35.96 2.58 0.62
N GLN A 355 -37.04 3.35 0.42
CA GLN A 355 -38.40 2.91 0.74
C GLN A 355 -38.80 1.67 -0.08
N GLY A 356 -38.45 1.64 -1.37
CA GLY A 356 -38.71 0.51 -2.25
C GLY A 356 -38.05 -0.79 -1.77
N VAL A 357 -36.78 -0.73 -1.38
CA VAL A 357 -36.05 -1.88 -0.83
C VAL A 357 -36.64 -2.34 0.52
N VAL A 358 -37.02 -1.40 1.39
CA VAL A 358 -37.69 -1.74 2.66
C VAL A 358 -39.03 -2.43 2.42
N SER A 359 -39.88 -1.92 1.52
CA SER A 359 -41.15 -2.56 1.16
C SER A 359 -40.95 -3.93 0.50
N LEU A 360 -39.91 -4.07 -0.34
CA LEU A 360 -39.57 -5.35 -0.96
C LEU A 360 -39.24 -6.42 0.10
N ARG A 361 -38.46 -6.06 1.13
CA ARG A 361 -38.10 -6.97 2.22
C ARG A 361 -39.27 -7.34 3.12
N LYS A 362 -40.30 -6.49 3.20
CA LYS A 362 -41.55 -6.77 3.92
C LYS A 362 -42.51 -7.66 3.12
N GLY A 363 -42.21 -7.95 1.84
CA GLY A 363 -43.11 -8.65 0.94
C GLY A 363 -44.21 -7.77 0.33
N SER A 364 -44.17 -6.46 0.54
CA SER A 364 -45.14 -5.51 -0.04
C SER A 364 -44.75 -5.14 -1.47
N TYR A 365 -44.86 -6.09 -2.40
CA TYR A 365 -44.42 -5.92 -3.80
C TYR A 365 -45.08 -4.75 -4.54
N PRO A 366 -46.40 -4.44 -4.42
CA PRO A 366 -47.00 -3.30 -5.09
C PRO A 366 -46.36 -1.96 -4.69
N GLU A 367 -46.14 -1.77 -3.39
CA GLU A 367 -45.49 -0.57 -2.86
C GLU A 367 -44.02 -0.51 -3.27
N ALA A 368 -43.31 -1.64 -3.24
CA ALA A 368 -41.92 -1.73 -3.66
C ALA A 368 -41.75 -1.28 -5.11
N VAL A 369 -42.58 -1.79 -6.03
CA VAL A 369 -42.56 -1.39 -7.45
C VAL A 369 -42.88 0.09 -7.61
N ALA A 370 -43.88 0.61 -6.89
CA ALA A 370 -44.25 2.02 -6.97
C ALA A 370 -43.11 2.95 -6.53
N GLN A 371 -42.42 2.62 -5.43
CA GLN A 371 -41.31 3.43 -4.92
C GLN A 371 -40.05 3.29 -5.77
N LEU A 372 -39.71 2.08 -6.24
CA LEU A 372 -38.58 1.88 -7.15
C LEU A 372 -38.79 2.60 -8.49
N LYS A 373 -40.02 2.63 -9.02
CA LYS A 373 -40.31 3.43 -10.23
C LYS A 373 -40.10 4.93 -10.02
N LYS A 374 -40.43 5.46 -8.84
CA LYS A 374 -40.16 6.86 -8.46
C LYS A 374 -38.66 7.15 -8.30
N ALA A 375 -37.86 6.14 -8.00
CA ALA A 375 -36.41 6.30 -7.86
C ALA A 375 -35.68 6.45 -9.19
N LYS A 376 -36.35 6.19 -10.33
CA LYS A 376 -35.75 6.30 -11.66
C LYS A 376 -35.51 7.76 -12.04
N ILE A 377 -34.27 8.09 -12.40
CA ILE A 377 -33.88 9.38 -12.98
C ILE A 377 -33.83 9.21 -14.51
N GLU A 378 -34.46 10.11 -15.25
CA GLU A 378 -34.48 10.04 -16.71
C GLU A 378 -33.09 10.24 -17.31
N GLY A 379 -32.75 9.45 -18.33
CA GLY A 379 -31.44 9.53 -19.00
C GLY A 379 -30.25 8.96 -18.22
N ARG A 380 -30.46 8.46 -16.99
CA ARG A 380 -29.41 7.83 -16.17
C ARG A 380 -29.61 6.32 -16.09
N GLU A 381 -28.56 5.57 -16.40
CA GLU A 381 -28.52 4.14 -16.18
C GLU A 381 -28.23 3.83 -14.70
N ASP A 382 -29.07 3.00 -14.07
CA ASP A 382 -28.93 2.55 -12.69
C ASP A 382 -29.21 1.04 -12.62
N ALA A 383 -28.16 0.26 -12.81
CA ALA A 383 -28.25 -1.20 -12.81
C ALA A 383 -28.76 -1.78 -11.48
N PRO A 384 -28.33 -1.28 -10.30
CA PRO A 384 -28.92 -1.68 -9.01
C PRO A 384 -30.43 -1.45 -8.94
N LEU A 385 -30.92 -0.31 -9.43
CA LEU A 385 -32.35 -0.01 -9.44
C LEU A 385 -33.13 -1.01 -10.32
N ASN A 386 -32.62 -1.27 -11.52
CA ASN A 386 -33.23 -2.24 -12.43
C ASN A 386 -33.29 -3.64 -11.80
N TYR A 387 -32.21 -4.07 -11.15
CA TYR A 387 -32.14 -5.34 -10.44
C TYR A 387 -33.25 -5.49 -9.38
N PHE A 388 -33.43 -4.47 -8.52
CA PHE A 388 -34.46 -4.52 -7.48
C PHE A 388 -35.88 -4.39 -8.06
N LEU A 389 -36.05 -3.60 -9.12
CA LEU A 389 -37.33 -3.42 -9.78
C LEU A 389 -37.81 -4.72 -10.45
N GLU A 390 -36.93 -5.42 -11.18
CA GLU A 390 -37.22 -6.73 -11.77
C GLU A 390 -37.66 -7.74 -10.71
N ARG A 391 -36.97 -7.76 -9.56
CA ARG A 391 -37.31 -8.67 -8.46
C ARG A 391 -38.64 -8.32 -7.79
N ALA A 392 -38.93 -7.03 -7.63
CA ALA A 392 -40.22 -6.57 -7.10
C ALA A 392 -41.38 -6.91 -8.05
N GLU A 393 -41.18 -6.75 -9.37
CA GLU A 393 -42.18 -7.11 -10.38
C GLU A 393 -42.38 -8.63 -10.49
N ALA A 394 -41.32 -9.43 -10.35
CA ALA A 394 -41.42 -10.88 -10.30
C ALA A 394 -42.25 -11.34 -9.08
N GLY A 395 -41.96 -10.82 -7.88
CA GLY A 395 -42.74 -11.12 -6.68
C GLY A 395 -44.22 -10.72 -6.81
N LEU A 396 -44.49 -9.57 -7.45
CA LEU A 396 -45.87 -9.12 -7.71
C LEU A 396 -46.62 -10.06 -8.67
N LYS A 397 -45.94 -10.64 -9.67
CA LYS A 397 -46.55 -11.63 -10.57
C LYS A 397 -46.87 -12.92 -9.84
N ASP A 398 -45.96 -13.39 -8.99
CA ASP A 398 -46.16 -14.59 -8.18
C ASP A 398 -47.35 -14.43 -7.21
N ASP A 399 -47.47 -13.28 -6.55
CA ASP A 399 -48.61 -12.98 -5.67
C ASP A 399 -49.94 -12.95 -6.43
N LYS A 400 -49.96 -12.40 -7.65
CA LYS A 400 -51.16 -12.39 -8.50
C LYS A 400 -51.53 -13.79 -8.98
N LEU A 401 -50.55 -14.63 -9.32
CA LEU A 401 -50.76 -16.02 -9.71
C LEU A 401 -51.28 -16.86 -8.53
N ALA A 402 -50.73 -16.65 -7.33
CA ALA A 402 -51.22 -17.28 -6.11
C ALA A 402 -52.66 -16.85 -5.77
N ALA A 403 -52.99 -15.57 -5.96
CA ALA A 403 -54.35 -15.06 -5.77
C ALA A 403 -55.34 -15.58 -6.83
N ALA A 404 -54.90 -15.77 -8.08
CA ALA A 404 -55.72 -16.29 -9.17
C ALA A 404 -55.90 -17.82 -9.13
N GLY A 405 -54.92 -18.56 -8.60
CA GLY A 405 -54.95 -20.02 -8.44
C GLY A 405 -55.66 -20.51 -7.17
N GLY A 406 -56.16 -19.61 -6.32
CA GLY A 406 -56.87 -19.91 -5.07
C GLY A 406 -58.30 -20.48 -5.21
N GLY A 407 -58.68 -20.96 -6.40
CA GLY A 407 -59.89 -21.73 -6.64
C GLY A 407 -59.55 -23.19 -6.94
N SER A 408 -59.68 -24.05 -5.93
CA SER A 408 -59.54 -25.53 -5.95
C SER A 408 -58.10 -26.09 -5.90
N THR A 409 -57.67 -26.51 -4.72
CA THR A 409 -57.65 -27.94 -4.32
C THR A 409 -57.01 -28.08 -2.94
N SER A 410 -57.68 -28.84 -2.09
CA SER A 410 -57.18 -29.31 -0.80
C SER A 410 -55.99 -30.25 -1.01
N SER A 411 -54.86 -29.99 -0.36
CA SER A 411 -54.08 -31.05 0.28
C SER A 411 -53.12 -30.46 1.32
N SER A 412 -53.08 -31.16 2.43
CA SER A 412 -52.23 -30.99 3.59
C SER A 412 -50.76 -30.81 3.23
N ASP A 413 -50.10 -29.78 3.78
CA ASP A 413 -48.78 -29.97 4.37
C ASP A 413 -48.37 -28.82 5.31
N THR A 414 -47.65 -29.25 6.34
CA THR A 414 -47.12 -28.55 7.53
C THR A 414 -46.57 -27.12 7.37
N PRO A 415 -46.63 -26.28 8.43
CA PRO A 415 -46.19 -24.89 8.39
C PRO A 415 -44.66 -24.80 8.50
N THR A 416 -43.97 -24.92 7.36
CA THR A 416 -42.54 -24.58 7.30
C THR A 416 -42.38 -23.09 7.01
N THR A 417 -41.72 -22.42 7.95
CA THR A 417 -40.98 -21.15 7.88
C THR A 417 -40.60 -20.67 6.46
N ARG A 418 -41.58 -20.20 5.67
CA ARG A 418 -41.39 -19.83 4.24
C ARG A 418 -41.24 -18.33 3.98
N SER A 419 -41.35 -17.47 4.99
CA SER A 419 -41.47 -16.02 4.79
C SER A 419 -40.16 -15.22 4.96
N SER A 420 -39.22 -15.60 5.85
CA SER A 420 -38.05 -14.75 6.13
C SER A 420 -36.79 -15.06 5.30
N THR A 421 -36.73 -16.20 4.63
CA THR A 421 -35.49 -16.69 3.96
C THR A 421 -35.36 -16.26 2.50
N ARG A 422 -36.39 -15.66 1.88
CA ARG A 422 -36.37 -15.28 0.44
C ARG A 422 -35.45 -14.10 0.10
N HIS A 423 -34.92 -13.38 1.10
CA HIS A 423 -34.15 -12.15 0.89
C HIS A 423 -32.69 -12.22 1.37
N VAL A 424 -32.22 -13.41 1.76
CA VAL A 424 -30.87 -13.60 2.28
C VAL A 424 -30.03 -14.31 1.22
N ARG A 425 -29.08 -13.58 0.62
CA ARG A 425 -28.16 -14.17 -0.34
C ARG A 425 -26.95 -14.75 0.36
N MET A 426 -26.65 -16.02 0.10
CA MET A 426 -25.44 -16.66 0.61
C MET A 426 -24.23 -16.21 -0.21
N LEU A 427 -23.16 -15.79 0.47
CA LEU A 427 -21.86 -15.57 -0.15
C LEU A 427 -21.16 -16.92 -0.38
N THR A 428 -21.32 -17.50 -1.56
CA THR A 428 -20.49 -18.64 -1.98
C THR A 428 -19.16 -18.13 -2.54
N ALA A 429 -18.07 -18.84 -2.26
CA ALA A 429 -16.75 -18.50 -2.74
C ALA A 429 -16.67 -18.78 -4.25
N ASN A 430 -16.24 -17.78 -5.02
CA ASN A 430 -15.40 -17.95 -6.20
C ASN A 430 -14.32 -16.88 -6.15
#